data_AF-A0A0C9Z125-F1
#
_entry.id   AF-A0A0C9Z125-F1
#
_cell.length_a   1.000
_cell.length_b   1.000
_cell.length_c   1.000
_cell.angle_alpha   90.00
_cell.angle_beta   90.00
_cell.angle_gamma   90.00
#
_symmetry.space_group_name_H-M   'P 1'
#
loop_
_entity.id
_entity.type
_entity.pdbx_description
1 polymer ?
#
loop_
_entity_poly.entity_id
_entity_poly.type
_entity_poly.pdbx_seq_one_letter_code
_entity_poly.pdbx_strand_id
1 'polypeptide(L)'
;LKVNYELLADWKVTTDHLRCSPSFYGQPWYDCALIQLTESETVFVHLISIFTCNIPDIGSISLAFVQPLTAKIGGICQIDVNFCLIRVKAVPRSNPIFIPIQSIIRGVVVVPDPSHSSKFWVINHIDADMFLHMEAQE
;
A
#
# COMPACT_ATOMS: atom_id res chain seq x y z
N LEU A 1 -2.76 -5.63 -11.44
CA LEU A 1 -2.12 -6.72 -10.69
C LEU A 1 -3.16 -7.39 -9.83
N LYS A 2 -3.22 -8.72 -9.84
CA LYS A 2 -4.07 -9.49 -8.91
C LYS A 2 -3.21 -9.88 -7.71
N VAL A 3 -3.63 -9.52 -6.51
CA VAL A 3 -2.95 -9.86 -5.26
C VAL A 3 -3.90 -10.75 -4.46
N ASN A 4 -3.51 -12.01 -4.26
CA ASN A 4 -4.26 -12.93 -3.42
C ASN A 4 -3.70 -12.83 -2.00
N TYR A 5 -4.60 -12.69 -1.03
CA TYR A 5 -4.23 -12.62 0.38
C TYR A 5 -5.28 -13.35 1.22
N GLU A 6 -4.85 -13.85 2.38
CA GLU A 6 -5.74 -14.48 3.33
C GLU A 6 -6.32 -13.43 4.26
N LEU A 7 -7.64 -13.40 4.41
CA LEU A 7 -8.30 -12.58 5.40
C LEU A 7 -8.02 -13.17 6.79
N LEU A 8 -7.43 -12.39 7.69
CA LEU A 8 -7.26 -12.72 9.11
C LEU A 8 -8.59 -12.96 9.83
N ALA A 9 -9.66 -12.30 9.38
CA ALA A 9 -10.97 -12.37 10.04
C ALA A 9 -11.66 -13.73 9.87
N ASP A 10 -11.57 -14.35 8.70
CA ASP A 10 -12.31 -15.57 8.38
C ASP A 10 -11.50 -16.63 7.62
N TRP A 11 -10.19 -16.41 7.45
CA TRP A 11 -9.22 -17.31 6.82
C TRP A 11 -9.56 -17.65 5.37
N LYS A 12 -10.35 -16.80 4.69
CA LYS A 12 -10.63 -16.97 3.26
C LYS A 12 -9.64 -16.22 2.41
N VAL A 13 -9.25 -16.85 1.31
CA VAL A 13 -8.45 -16.19 0.26
C VAL A 13 -9.33 -15.21 -0.51
N THR A 14 -8.90 -13.96 -0.57
CA THR A 14 -9.51 -12.87 -1.34
C THR A 14 -8.52 -12.31 -2.36
N THR A 15 -9.02 -11.67 -3.42
CA THR A 15 -8.17 -11.10 -4.48
C THR A 15 -8.40 -9.60 -4.65
N ASP A 16 -7.37 -8.82 -4.36
CA ASP A 16 -7.31 -7.40 -4.68
C ASP A 16 -6.84 -7.16 -6.11
N HIS A 17 -7.44 -6.17 -6.77
CA HIS A 17 -7.14 -5.79 -8.15
C HIS A 17 -6.49 -4.41 -8.20
N LEU A 18 -5.16 -4.36 -8.08
CA LEU A 18 -4.39 -3.12 -8.05
C LEU A 18 -4.10 -2.58 -9.46
N ARG A 19 -4.17 -1.26 -9.61
CA ARG A 19 -3.97 -0.50 -10.84
C ARG A 19 -3.02 0.69 -10.64
N CYS A 20 -2.26 0.97 -11.69
CA CYS A 20 -1.35 2.12 -11.74
C CYS A 20 -1.32 2.69 -13.17
N SER A 21 -2.46 3.21 -13.62
CA SER A 21 -2.63 3.72 -14.99
C SER A 21 -2.34 5.22 -15.05
N PRO A 22 -1.40 5.69 -15.88
CA PRO A 22 -1.12 7.11 -16.03
C PRO A 22 -2.24 7.88 -16.76
N SER A 23 -3.15 7.19 -17.46
CA SER A 23 -4.27 7.79 -18.19
C SER A 23 -5.52 6.90 -18.09
N PHE A 24 -6.17 6.94 -16.93
CA PHE A 24 -7.48 6.34 -16.70
C PHE A 24 -8.55 7.42 -16.86
N TYR A 25 -9.34 7.35 -17.94
CA TYR A 25 -10.29 8.41 -18.33
C TYR A 25 -9.65 9.81 -18.41
N GLY A 26 -8.40 9.89 -18.87
CA GLY A 26 -7.66 11.14 -19.01
C GLY A 26 -7.04 11.69 -17.72
N GLN A 27 -7.09 10.92 -16.62
CA GLN A 27 -6.44 11.26 -15.35
C GLN A 27 -5.60 10.09 -14.83
N PRO A 28 -4.47 10.36 -14.14
CA PRO A 28 -3.69 9.29 -13.52
C PRO A 28 -4.46 8.63 -12.37
N TRP A 29 -4.44 7.30 -12.32
CA TRP A 29 -5.01 6.50 -11.25
C TRP A 29 -3.96 5.54 -10.70
N TYR A 30 -3.57 5.76 -9.45
CA TYR A 30 -2.56 4.98 -8.74
C TYR A 30 -3.18 4.44 -7.45
N ASP A 31 -3.34 3.12 -7.37
CA ASP A 31 -3.83 2.46 -6.17
C ASP A 31 -2.75 2.44 -5.08
N CYS A 32 -3.19 2.23 -3.84
CA CYS A 32 -2.32 2.09 -2.69
C CYS A 32 -2.28 0.65 -2.22
N ALA A 33 -1.18 0.26 -1.62
CA ALA A 33 -0.97 -1.08 -1.13
C ALA A 33 -0.25 -1.10 0.22
N LEU A 34 -0.49 -2.16 0.96
CA LEU A 34 0.30 -2.55 2.13
C LEU A 34 1.37 -3.52 1.66
N ILE A 35 2.62 -3.24 2.01
CA ILE A 35 3.77 -4.08 1.63
C ILE A 35 4.52 -4.55 2.86
N GLN A 36 5.15 -5.71 2.75
CA GLN A 36 6.20 -6.17 3.65
C GLN A 36 7.54 -5.60 3.17
N LEU A 37 8.09 -4.62 3.89
CA LEU A 37 9.36 -3.99 3.52
C LEU A 37 10.57 -4.78 4.05
N THR A 38 10.48 -5.25 5.29
CA THR A 38 11.45 -6.15 5.94
C THR A 38 10.69 -7.25 6.68
N GLU A 39 11.34 -8.22 7.31
CA GLU A 39 10.63 -9.29 8.05
C GLU A 39 9.72 -8.76 9.18
N SER A 40 10.04 -7.61 9.77
CA SER A 40 9.29 -7.03 10.89
C SER A 40 8.56 -5.72 10.53
N GLU A 41 8.75 -5.17 9.34
CA GLU A 41 8.21 -3.87 8.97
C GLU A 41 7.28 -3.94 7.77
N THR A 42 6.09 -3.42 7.95
CA THR A 42 5.10 -3.17 6.89
C THR A 42 4.87 -1.67 6.71
N VAL A 43 4.66 -1.28 5.45
CA VAL A 43 4.56 0.14 5.08
C VAL A 43 3.45 0.31 4.04
N PHE A 44 2.74 1.44 4.13
CA PHE A 44 1.80 1.85 3.09
C PHE A 44 2.56 2.47 1.92
N VAL A 45 2.17 2.14 0.69
CA VAL A 45 2.81 2.70 -0.51
C VAL A 45 1.78 3.12 -1.55
N HIS A 46 2.13 4.13 -2.35
CA HIS A 46 1.46 4.45 -3.60
C HIS A 46 2.11 3.69 -4.76
N LEU A 47 1.31 2.96 -5.54
CA LEU A 47 1.78 2.19 -6.68
C LEU A 47 1.88 3.07 -7.92
N ILE A 48 3.09 3.42 -8.34
CA ILE A 48 3.31 4.30 -9.48
C ILE A 48 3.33 3.50 -10.79
N SER A 49 4.06 2.39 -10.81
CA SER A 49 4.19 1.54 -12.01
C SER A 49 4.54 0.11 -11.63
N ILE A 50 4.15 -0.84 -12.47
CA ILE A 50 4.54 -2.26 -12.38
C ILE A 50 5.15 -2.65 -13.73
N PHE A 51 6.28 -3.33 -13.68
CA PHE A 51 6.98 -3.78 -14.88
C PHE A 51 7.76 -5.06 -14.61
N THR A 52 8.10 -5.76 -15.70
CA THR A 52 8.93 -6.97 -15.65
C THR A 52 10.26 -6.67 -16.30
N CYS A 53 11.35 -6.91 -15.56
CA CYS A 53 12.71 -6.82 -16.06
C CYS A 53 13.17 -8.21 -16.52
N ASN A 54 13.68 -8.31 -17.73
CA ASN A 54 14.31 -9.54 -18.22
C ASN A 54 15.81 -9.41 -18.06
N ILE A 55 16.39 -10.16 -17.12
CA ILE A 55 17.82 -10.14 -16.85
C ILE A 55 18.42 -11.37 -17.54
N PRO A 56 19.43 -11.20 -18.42
CA PRO A 56 20.18 -12.32 -18.99
C PRO A 56 20.64 -13.27 -17.88
N ASP A 57 20.55 -14.58 -18.13
CA ASP A 57 20.98 -15.67 -17.24
C ASP A 57 20.22 -15.84 -15.90
N ILE A 58 19.42 -14.86 -15.47
CA ILE A 58 18.64 -14.91 -14.22
C ILE A 58 17.14 -15.11 -14.51
N GLY A 59 16.64 -14.60 -15.64
CA GLY A 59 15.24 -14.69 -16.04
C GLY A 59 14.46 -13.40 -15.78
N SER A 60 13.13 -13.52 -15.73
CA SER A 60 12.22 -12.37 -15.61
C SER A 60 11.87 -12.06 -14.15
N ILE A 61 12.14 -10.84 -13.69
CA ILE A 61 11.80 -10.34 -12.36
C ILE A 61 10.70 -9.29 -12.49
N SER A 62 9.58 -9.50 -11.82
CA SER A 62 8.49 -8.51 -11.77
C SER A 62 8.68 -7.59 -10.56
N LEU A 63 8.75 -6.28 -10.85
CA LEU A 63 9.00 -5.23 -9.87
C LEU A 63 7.89 -4.19 -9.92
N ALA A 64 7.68 -3.51 -8.80
CA ALA A 64 6.86 -2.33 -8.71
C ALA A 64 7.70 -1.12 -8.32
N PHE A 65 7.45 0.00 -8.97
CA PHE A 65 7.96 1.31 -8.59
C PHE A 65 6.93 1.98 -7.70
N VAL A 66 7.30 2.25 -6.46
CA VAL A 66 6.37 2.70 -5.43
C VAL A 66 6.89 3.94 -4.70
N GLN A 67 5.97 4.75 -4.21
CA GLN A 67 6.26 5.87 -3.33
C GLN A 67 5.82 5.50 -1.91
N PRO A 68 6.76 5.38 -0.95
CA PRO A 68 6.41 5.10 0.43
C PRO A 68 5.58 6.22 1.06
N LEU A 69 4.70 5.83 1.97
CA LEU A 69 3.96 6.71 2.85
C LEU A 69 4.62 6.68 4.24
N THR A 70 4.75 7.83 4.89
CA THR A 70 5.62 8.05 6.07
C THR A 70 5.08 7.47 7.37
N ALA A 71 3.86 6.91 7.40
CA ALA A 71 3.40 6.19 8.58
C ALA A 71 3.87 4.74 8.49
N LYS A 72 4.74 4.35 9.42
CA LYS A 72 5.02 2.95 9.72
C LYS A 72 3.86 2.38 10.53
N ILE A 73 3.50 1.12 10.31
CA ILE A 73 2.60 0.42 11.22
C ILE A 73 3.40 0.10 12.50
N GLY A 74 2.85 0.40 13.68
CA GLY A 74 3.52 0.21 14.98
C GLY A 74 4.30 1.41 15.56
N GLY A 75 4.32 2.57 14.89
CA GLY A 75 4.79 3.85 15.48
C GLY A 75 3.62 4.70 16.00
N ILE A 76 3.88 5.72 16.82
CA ILE A 76 2.87 6.71 17.26
C ILE A 76 2.26 7.38 16.02
N CYS A 77 1.24 6.75 15.46
CA CYS A 77 0.42 7.31 14.41
C CYS A 77 -0.47 8.36 15.05
N GLN A 78 -0.61 9.52 14.41
CA GLN A 78 -1.66 10.45 14.80
C GLN A 78 -2.99 9.84 14.38
N ILE A 79 -3.52 9.03 15.30
CA ILE A 79 -4.86 8.48 15.24
C ILE A 79 -5.81 9.65 15.44
N ASP A 80 -6.70 9.90 14.48
CA ASP A 80 -7.84 10.78 14.76
C ASP A 80 -8.68 10.11 15.84
N VAL A 81 -8.72 10.71 17.03
CA VAL A 81 -9.42 10.17 18.21
C VAL A 81 -10.89 9.89 17.94
N ASN A 82 -11.50 10.56 16.95
CA ASN A 82 -12.92 10.41 16.64
C ASN A 82 -13.23 9.25 15.68
N PHE A 83 -12.29 8.89 14.80
CA PHE A 83 -12.52 7.91 13.71
C PHE A 83 -11.46 6.80 13.61
N CYS A 84 -10.47 6.81 14.50
CA CYS A 84 -9.32 5.91 14.52
C CYS A 84 -8.57 5.81 13.18
N LEU A 85 -8.60 6.86 12.36
CA LEU A 85 -7.94 6.88 11.06
C LEU A 85 -6.44 7.13 11.20
N ILE A 86 -5.65 6.35 10.48
CA ILE A 86 -4.20 6.53 10.42
C ILE A 86 -3.88 7.60 9.38
N ARG A 87 -3.28 8.70 9.84
CA ARG A 87 -2.77 9.74 8.95
C ARG A 87 -1.42 9.34 8.38
N VAL A 88 -1.37 9.16 7.07
CA VAL A 88 -0.15 8.93 6.31
C VAL A 88 0.24 10.18 5.52
N LYS A 89 1.53 10.35 5.26
CA LYS A 89 2.03 11.41 4.38
C LYS A 89 2.85 10.79 3.26
N ALA A 90 2.64 11.20 2.02
CA ALA A 90 3.52 10.75 0.93
C ALA A 90 4.93 11.33 1.14
N VAL A 91 5.93 10.46 1.13
CA VAL A 91 7.34 10.88 1.04
C VAL A 91 7.51 11.72 -0.23
N PRO A 92 8.40 12.74 -0.31
CA PRO A 92 8.60 13.49 -1.53
C PRO A 92 8.78 12.58 -2.75
N ARG A 93 8.20 12.96 -3.91
CA ARG A 93 8.27 12.17 -5.16
C ARG A 93 9.69 11.90 -5.65
N SER A 94 10.68 12.60 -5.09
CA SER A 94 12.11 12.41 -5.34
C SER A 94 12.73 11.20 -4.63
N ASN A 95 12.00 10.49 -3.76
CA ASN A 95 12.51 9.31 -3.06
C ASN A 95 11.61 8.06 -3.23
N PRO A 96 11.36 7.59 -4.46
CA PRO A 96 10.65 6.34 -4.72
C PRO A 96 11.59 5.14 -4.56
N ILE A 97 11.01 3.96 -4.34
CA ILE A 97 11.75 2.69 -4.18
C ILE A 97 11.21 1.63 -5.16
N PHE A 98 12.05 0.64 -5.45
CA PHE A 98 11.64 -0.57 -6.17
C PHE A 98 11.39 -1.70 -5.18
N ILE A 99 10.28 -2.41 -5.37
CA ILE A 99 9.94 -3.59 -4.58
C ILE A 99 9.63 -4.77 -5.50
N PRO A 100 9.91 -6.02 -5.09
CA PRO A 100 9.33 -7.19 -5.73
C PRO A 100 7.81 -7.16 -5.62
N ILE A 101 7.08 -7.55 -6.67
CA ILE A 101 5.60 -7.60 -6.58
C ILE A 101 5.09 -8.55 -5.50
N GLN A 102 5.91 -9.53 -5.11
CA GLN A 102 5.61 -10.53 -4.08
C GLN A 102 5.63 -9.95 -2.67
N SER A 103 6.20 -8.76 -2.46
CA SER A 103 6.16 -8.10 -1.15
C SER A 103 4.84 -7.37 -0.89
N ILE A 104 3.96 -7.29 -1.90
CA ILE A 104 2.63 -6.69 -1.73
C ILE A 104 1.76 -7.69 -0.98
N ILE A 105 1.34 -7.31 0.22
CA ILE A 105 0.43 -8.09 1.05
C ILE A 105 -0.98 -7.94 0.49
N ARG A 106 -1.46 -6.70 0.35
CA ARG A 106 -2.81 -6.40 -0.13
C ARG A 106 -3.00 -4.94 -0.55
N GLY A 107 -4.13 -4.64 -1.18
CA GLY A 107 -4.56 -3.28 -1.47
C GLY A 107 -5.02 -2.52 -0.25
N VAL A 108 -4.92 -1.20 -0.30
CA VAL A 108 -5.33 -0.31 0.79
C VAL A 108 -6.14 0.84 0.22
N VAL A 109 -7.25 1.15 0.89
CA VAL A 109 -8.06 2.33 0.57
C VAL A 109 -7.52 3.52 1.35
N VAL A 110 -7.06 4.54 0.63
CA VAL A 110 -6.65 5.82 1.21
C VAL A 110 -7.47 6.97 0.63
N VAL A 111 -7.72 7.98 1.45
CA VAL A 111 -8.46 9.19 1.05
C VAL A 111 -7.57 10.42 1.25
N PRO A 112 -7.46 11.33 0.27
CA PRO A 112 -6.69 12.55 0.43
C PRO A 112 -7.28 13.45 1.52
N ASP A 113 -6.42 14.08 2.31
CA ASP A 113 -6.81 15.13 3.24
C ASP A 113 -7.16 16.40 2.45
N PRO A 114 -8.42 16.91 2.53
CA PRO A 114 -8.84 18.09 1.77
C PRO A 114 -8.04 19.35 2.14
N SER A 115 -7.44 19.39 3.34
CA SER A 115 -6.64 20.52 3.80
C SER A 115 -5.16 20.40 3.43
N HIS A 116 -4.69 19.20 3.07
CA HIS A 116 -3.27 18.92 2.85
C HIS A 116 -3.05 17.94 1.69
N SER A 117 -2.63 18.44 0.53
CA SER A 117 -2.43 17.67 -0.70
C SER A 117 -1.40 16.53 -0.65
N SER A 118 -0.57 16.47 0.40
CA SER A 118 0.45 15.41 0.60
C SER A 118 0.10 14.42 1.70
N LYS A 119 -1.05 14.58 2.36
CA LYS A 119 -1.47 13.74 3.47
C LYS A 119 -2.72 12.96 3.07
N PHE A 120 -2.81 11.73 3.54
CA PHE A 120 -3.91 10.83 3.27
C PHE A 120 -4.34 10.15 4.57
N TRP A 121 -5.56 9.66 4.56
CA TRP A 121 -6.13 8.87 5.64
C TRP A 121 -6.28 7.43 5.16
N VAL A 122 -5.73 6.49 5.91
CA VAL A 122 -5.94 5.06 5.67
C VAL A 122 -7.28 4.67 6.30
N ILE A 123 -8.16 4.07 5.51
CA ILE A 123 -9.45 3.56 5.98
C ILE A 123 -9.26 2.10 6.39
N ASN A 124 -9.26 1.83 7.69
CA ASN A 124 -9.19 0.47 8.24
C ASN A 124 -10.57 -0.09 8.65
N HIS A 125 -11.53 0.75 9.03
CA HIS A 125 -12.78 0.30 9.65
C HIS A 125 -13.79 -0.30 8.66
N ILE A 126 -13.68 0.00 7.36
CA ILE A 126 -14.51 -0.63 6.31
C ILE A 126 -14.05 -2.08 6.09
N ASP A 127 -12.85 -2.40 6.52
CA ASP A 127 -12.16 -3.63 6.21
C ASP A 127 -11.67 -4.29 7.50
N ALA A 128 -12.50 -5.18 8.07
CA ALA A 128 -12.20 -5.87 9.32
C ALA A 128 -10.85 -6.58 9.30
N ASP A 129 -10.41 -7.01 8.11
CA ASP A 129 -9.10 -7.61 7.92
C ASP A 129 -7.94 -6.59 8.00
N MET A 130 -8.11 -5.40 7.41
CA MET A 130 -7.14 -4.31 7.53
C MET A 130 -6.96 -3.88 8.99
N PHE A 131 -8.05 -3.88 9.78
CA PHE A 131 -7.99 -3.62 11.21
C PHE A 131 -7.15 -4.67 11.95
N LEU A 132 -7.41 -5.96 11.71
CA LEU A 132 -6.64 -7.05 12.31
C LEU A 132 -5.16 -7.03 11.90
N HIS A 133 -4.86 -6.68 10.64
CA HIS A 133 -3.49 -6.52 10.17
C HIS A 133 -2.74 -5.39 10.88
N MET A 134 -3.45 -4.34 11.31
CA MET A 134 -2.87 -3.26 12.09
C MET A 134 -2.63 -3.66 13.56
N GLU A 135 -3.53 -4.45 14.17
CA GLU A 135 -3.37 -4.91 15.56
C GLU A 135 -2.32 -6.01 15.73
N ALA A 136 -2.19 -6.91 14.75
CA ALA A 136 -1.23 -8.03 14.82
C ALA A 136 0.25 -7.60 14.77
N GLN A 137 0.53 -6.30 14.66
CA GLN A 137 1.88 -5.73 14.60
C GLN A 137 2.25 -4.89 15.84
N GLU A 138 1.39 -4.88 16.88
CA GLU A 138 1.77 -4.48 18.26
C GLU A 138 2.50 -5.61 19.00
#